data_AF-A0A840EPF2-F1
#
_entry.id   AF-A0A840EPF2-F1
#
_cell.length_a   1.000
_cell.length_b   1.000
_cell.length_c   1.000
_cell.angle_alpha   90.00
_cell.angle_beta   90.00
_cell.angle_gamma   90.00
#
_symmetry.space_group_name_H-M   'P 1'
#
loop_
_entity.id
_entity.type
_entity.pdbx_description
1 polymer ?
#
loop_
_entity_poly.entity_id
_entity_poly.type
_entity_poly.pdbx_seq_one_letter_code
_entity_poly.pdbx_strand_id
1 'polypeptide(L)'
;MLKSIVAIFTFLIVFSSCEETAKEKNTPKEKGVTEKKEPLQVYTHSEMAAFMEEMYKEHKTIKRKLEAGEKIDSLPYNLLHLHTKTFTTPSDYDTTYRQFATAFIEVEKLIVSDTSNALEHYNQAINLCISCHQIKCTGPIPRIKKLKIPIP
;
A
#
# COMPACT_ATOMS: atom_id res chain seq x y z
N MET A 1 13.53 -10.26 -50.18
CA MET A 1 14.97 -10.39 -49.93
C MET A 1 15.65 -9.09 -50.31
N LEU A 2 16.18 -8.34 -49.34
CA LEU A 2 17.29 -7.40 -49.56
C LEU A 2 18.00 -7.13 -48.22
N LYS A 3 19.33 -7.13 -48.32
CA LYS A 3 20.38 -7.19 -47.29
C LYS A 3 20.38 -5.97 -46.35
N SER A 4 20.47 -6.19 -45.04
CA SER A 4 21.65 -5.91 -44.17
C SER A 4 22.22 -4.50 -44.28
N ILE A 5 22.06 -3.67 -43.23
CA ILE A 5 23.11 -2.76 -42.74
C ILE A 5 23.01 -2.64 -41.21
N VAL A 6 24.11 -3.00 -40.55
CA VAL A 6 24.42 -2.79 -39.14
C VAL A 6 24.78 -1.32 -38.93
N ALA A 7 24.27 -0.67 -37.89
CA ALA A 7 24.91 0.51 -37.30
C ALA A 7 24.57 0.61 -35.80
N ILE A 8 25.51 0.13 -34.99
CA ILE A 8 25.63 0.42 -33.56
C ILE A 8 26.00 1.90 -33.45
N PHE A 9 25.24 2.69 -32.69
CA PHE A 9 25.69 3.99 -32.19
C PHE A 9 25.27 4.15 -30.73
N THR A 10 26.18 3.71 -29.86
CA THR A 10 26.24 4.07 -28.44
C THR A 10 26.56 5.56 -28.37
N PHE A 11 25.68 6.36 -27.77
CA PHE A 11 26.02 7.74 -27.42
C PHE A 11 25.54 8.06 -26.00
N LEU A 12 26.47 7.83 -25.07
CA LEU A 12 26.52 8.45 -23.76
C LEU A 12 26.78 9.95 -23.96
N ILE A 13 25.80 10.80 -23.63
CA ILE A 13 26.09 12.17 -23.20
C ILE A 13 25.59 12.33 -21.77
N VAL A 14 26.56 12.48 -20.88
CA VAL A 14 26.43 13.18 -19.60
C VAL A 14 26.96 14.59 -19.85
N PHE A 15 26.14 15.62 -19.69
CA PHE A 15 26.64 16.95 -19.34
C PHE A 15 25.67 17.64 -18.38
N SER A 16 26.21 17.83 -17.17
CA SER A 16 25.73 18.67 -16.09
C SER A 16 25.79 20.14 -16.52
N SER A 17 24.72 20.90 -16.31
CA SER A 17 24.76 22.36 -16.39
C SER A 17 24.31 22.93 -15.05
N CYS A 18 25.29 23.40 -14.30
CA CYS A 18 25.14 24.20 -13.09
C CYS A 18 25.17 25.66 -13.53
N GLU A 19 24.12 26.43 -13.21
CA GLU A 19 24.11 27.88 -13.41
C GLU A 19 24.09 28.57 -12.04
N GLU A 20 25.24 29.13 -11.66
CA GLU A 20 25.35 30.15 -10.62
C GLU A 20 24.99 31.50 -11.24
N THR A 21 23.96 32.15 -10.71
CA THR A 21 23.81 33.60 -10.84
C THR A 21 23.79 34.23 -9.45
N ALA A 22 24.94 34.77 -9.08
CA ALA A 22 25.07 35.69 -7.97
C ALA A 22 24.31 37.00 -8.28
N LYS A 23 23.38 37.37 -7.39
CA LYS A 23 22.99 38.76 -7.18
C LYS A 23 23.05 39.08 -5.69
N GLU A 24 24.04 39.90 -5.36
CA GLU A 24 24.27 40.54 -4.07
C GLU A 24 23.21 41.62 -3.78
N LYS A 25 22.82 41.80 -2.50
CA LYS A 25 22.63 43.11 -1.83
C LYS A 25 22.15 42.95 -0.36
N ASN A 26 23.02 43.40 0.56
CA ASN A 26 22.77 44.13 1.83
C ASN A 26 22.05 43.46 3.03
N THR A 27 22.89 43.03 4.00
CA THR A 27 22.84 43.07 5.50
C THR A 27 21.55 43.43 6.25
N PRO A 28 21.24 42.91 7.49
CA PRO A 28 22.19 42.68 8.61
C PRO A 28 21.98 41.45 9.56
N LYS A 29 23.06 41.15 10.31
CA LYS A 29 23.29 40.35 11.54
C LYS A 29 22.16 39.59 12.27
N GLU A 30 22.53 38.36 12.64
CA GLU A 30 22.21 37.58 13.86
C GLU A 30 20.77 37.44 14.34
N LYS A 31 20.29 36.20 14.35
CA LYS A 31 19.96 35.47 15.60
C LYS A 31 19.91 33.97 15.32
N GLY A 32 20.76 33.24 16.03
CA GLY A 32 20.74 31.79 16.03
C GLY A 32 19.37 31.26 16.45
N VAL A 33 18.76 30.49 15.58
CA VAL A 33 17.72 29.54 15.97
C VAL A 33 18.42 28.19 15.95
N THR A 34 18.69 27.68 17.15
CA THR A 34 19.11 26.31 17.38
C THR A 34 18.07 25.41 16.74
N GLU A 35 18.37 24.91 15.55
CA GLU A 35 17.57 23.87 14.89
C GLU A 35 17.71 22.63 15.76
N LYS A 36 16.76 22.45 16.67
CA LYS A 36 16.59 21.21 17.41
C LYS A 36 16.23 20.17 16.34
N LYS A 37 17.25 19.52 15.78
CA LYS A 37 17.09 18.34 14.93
C LYS A 37 16.42 17.29 15.80
N GLU A 38 15.09 17.27 15.75
CA GLU A 38 14.29 16.14 16.22
C GLU A 38 14.97 14.89 15.64
N PRO A 39 15.37 13.92 16.48
CA PRO A 39 16.03 12.73 15.99
C PRO A 39 15.13 12.10 14.94
N LEU A 40 15.71 11.83 13.77
CA LEU A 40 15.04 11.22 12.63
C LEU A 40 14.41 9.92 13.14
N GLN A 41 13.10 9.97 13.42
CA GLN A 41 12.40 8.89 14.07
C GLN A 41 12.32 7.76 13.05
N VAL A 42 13.18 6.75 13.20
CA VAL A 42 13.16 5.57 12.34
C VAL A 42 11.84 4.86 12.62
N TYR A 43 10.84 5.13 11.79
CA TYR A 43 9.52 4.50 11.90
C TYR A 43 9.71 3.00 11.66
N THR A 44 9.73 2.23 12.75
CA THR A 44 9.81 0.78 12.66
C THR A 44 8.42 0.29 12.27
N HIS A 45 8.29 -0.38 11.13
CA HIS A 45 7.02 -0.97 10.73
C HIS A 45 6.58 -1.98 11.79
N SER A 46 5.40 -1.78 12.37
CA SER A 46 4.81 -2.72 13.32
C SER A 46 4.49 -4.05 12.64
N GLU A 47 4.34 -5.10 13.44
CA GLU A 47 3.91 -6.40 12.91
C GLU A 47 2.56 -6.31 12.18
N MET A 48 1.65 -5.47 12.66
CA MET A 48 0.38 -5.21 11.99
C MET A 48 0.58 -4.49 10.65
N ALA A 49 1.48 -3.50 10.59
CA ALA A 49 1.78 -2.82 9.32
C ALA A 49 2.39 -3.78 8.28
N ALA A 50 3.28 -4.68 8.73
CA ALA A 50 3.83 -5.73 7.87
C ALA A 50 2.73 -6.68 7.36
N PHE A 51 1.81 -7.09 8.25
CA PHE A 51 0.68 -7.94 7.87
C PHE A 51 -0.28 -7.24 6.90
N MET A 52 -0.53 -5.94 7.04
CA MET A 52 -1.37 -5.19 6.08
C MET A 52 -0.73 -5.12 4.68
N GLU A 53 0.59 -5.06 4.58
CA GLU A 53 1.29 -5.14 3.28
C GLU A 53 1.26 -6.56 2.69
N GLU A 54 1.35 -7.60 3.53
CA GLU A 54 1.10 -8.99 3.12
C GLU A 54 -0.32 -9.15 2.55
N MET A 55 -1.33 -8.68 3.28
CA MET A 55 -2.73 -8.69 2.83
C MET A 55 -2.90 -8.00 1.48
N TYR A 56 -2.29 -6.82 1.30
CA TYR A 56 -2.29 -6.11 0.01
C TYR A 56 -1.67 -6.95 -1.11
N LYS A 57 -0.52 -7.57 -0.86
CA LYS A 57 0.19 -8.40 -1.84
C LYS A 57 -0.67 -9.59 -2.26
N GLU A 58 -1.25 -10.29 -1.30
CA GLU A 58 -2.05 -11.48 -1.56
C GLU A 58 -3.38 -11.14 -2.22
N HIS A 59 -4.01 -10.03 -1.86
CA HIS A 59 -5.20 -9.54 -2.56
C HIS A 59 -4.95 -9.20 -4.03
N LYS A 60 -3.74 -8.76 -4.42
CA LYS A 60 -3.40 -8.64 -5.86
C LYS A 60 -3.42 -9.99 -6.57
N THR A 61 -3.06 -11.07 -5.88
CA THR A 61 -3.11 -12.42 -6.42
C THR A 61 -4.54 -12.92 -6.53
N ILE A 62 -5.34 -12.76 -5.46
CA ILE A 62 -6.77 -13.10 -5.46
C ILE A 62 -7.50 -12.33 -6.56
N LYS A 63 -7.25 -11.01 -6.68
CA LYS A 63 -7.78 -10.17 -7.76
C LYS A 63 -7.55 -10.76 -9.14
N ARG A 64 -6.29 -11.06 -9.47
CA ARG A 64 -5.92 -11.62 -10.78
C ARG A 64 -6.64 -12.94 -11.07
N LYS A 65 -6.76 -13.81 -10.06
CA LYS A 65 -7.46 -15.09 -10.19
C LYS A 65 -8.95 -14.87 -10.48
N LEU A 66 -9.60 -14.00 -9.72
CA LEU A 66 -11.02 -13.67 -9.93
C LEU A 66 -11.25 -13.03 -11.31
N GLU A 67 -10.38 -12.11 -11.74
CA GLU A 67 -10.44 -11.51 -13.09
C GLU A 67 -10.25 -12.54 -14.21
N ALA A 68 -9.50 -13.62 -13.96
CA ALA A 68 -9.33 -14.74 -14.88
C ALA A 68 -10.46 -15.80 -14.79
N GLY A 69 -11.45 -15.62 -13.91
CA GLY A 69 -12.50 -16.60 -13.66
C GLY A 69 -12.03 -17.85 -12.92
N GLU A 70 -10.86 -17.79 -12.28
CA GLU A 70 -10.33 -18.88 -11.46
C GLU A 70 -11.01 -18.95 -10.10
N LYS A 71 -11.20 -20.17 -9.59
CA LYS A 71 -11.69 -20.42 -8.24
C LYS A 71 -10.62 -20.08 -7.19
N ILE A 72 -11.06 -19.55 -6.05
CA ILE A 72 -10.22 -19.34 -4.87
C ILE A 72 -10.45 -20.50 -3.89
N ASP A 73 -9.52 -21.46 -3.83
CA ASP A 73 -9.67 -22.64 -2.98
C ASP A 73 -9.27 -22.41 -1.51
N SER A 74 -8.44 -21.40 -1.24
CA SER A 74 -7.99 -21.06 0.11
C SER A 74 -7.47 -19.62 0.17
N LEU A 75 -7.43 -19.07 1.38
CA LEU A 75 -6.80 -17.78 1.66
C LEU A 75 -5.30 -17.99 1.94
N PRO A 76 -4.39 -17.26 1.28
CA PRO A 76 -2.94 -17.44 1.43
C PRO A 76 -2.36 -16.73 2.67
N TYR A 77 -3.20 -16.34 3.63
CA TYR A 77 -2.82 -15.62 4.85
C TYR A 77 -3.64 -16.10 6.06
N ASN A 78 -3.09 -15.92 7.25
CA ASN A 78 -3.78 -16.25 8.50
C ASN A 78 -4.58 -15.07 9.03
N LEU A 79 -5.90 -15.15 8.91
CA LEU A 79 -6.83 -14.13 9.40
C LEU A 79 -6.73 -13.85 10.92
N LEU A 80 -6.24 -14.81 11.72
CA LEU A 80 -6.02 -14.59 13.16
C LEU A 80 -5.00 -13.49 13.44
N HIS A 81 -4.11 -13.18 12.49
CA HIS A 81 -3.13 -12.12 12.63
C HIS A 81 -3.75 -10.73 12.82
N LEU A 82 -4.99 -10.50 12.37
CA LEU A 82 -5.73 -9.27 12.65
C LEU A 82 -5.95 -9.04 14.16
N HIS A 83 -5.93 -10.10 14.97
CA HIS A 83 -6.12 -10.01 16.42
C HIS A 83 -4.83 -10.18 17.23
N THR A 84 -3.76 -10.69 16.61
CA THR A 84 -2.55 -11.09 17.34
C THR A 84 -1.31 -10.27 17.03
N LYS A 85 -1.24 -9.60 15.87
CA LYS A 85 -0.09 -8.77 15.49
C LYS A 85 -0.11 -7.45 16.26
N THR A 86 1.08 -7.03 16.71
CA THR A 86 1.24 -5.77 17.44
C THR A 86 1.08 -4.55 16.54
N PHE A 87 0.43 -3.51 17.07
CA PHE A 87 0.21 -2.23 16.38
C PHE A 87 1.36 -1.26 16.65
N THR A 88 1.55 -0.30 15.75
CA THR A 88 2.49 0.81 15.99
C THR A 88 2.05 1.64 17.19
N THR A 89 0.76 1.93 17.28
CA THR A 89 0.13 2.56 18.44
C THR A 89 -0.79 1.53 19.10
N PRO A 90 -0.48 1.03 20.30
CA PRO A 90 -1.28 -0.03 20.95
C PRO A 90 -2.75 0.33 21.14
N SER A 91 -3.09 1.61 21.34
CA SER A 91 -4.46 2.08 21.49
C SER A 91 -5.32 1.94 20.24
N ASP A 92 -4.72 1.75 19.06
CA ASP A 92 -5.46 1.56 17.80
C ASP A 92 -6.19 0.21 17.77
N TYR A 93 -5.78 -0.75 18.62
CA TYR A 93 -6.50 -2.01 18.84
C TYR A 93 -7.71 -1.82 19.78
N ASP A 94 -8.65 -0.98 19.38
CA ASP A 94 -9.86 -0.68 20.13
C ASP A 94 -11.08 -1.48 19.65
N THR A 95 -12.24 -1.19 20.24
CA THR A 95 -13.51 -1.87 19.92
C THR A 95 -13.91 -1.70 18.46
N THR A 96 -13.72 -0.51 17.89
CA THR A 96 -14.09 -0.25 16.50
C THR A 96 -13.16 -0.98 15.54
N TYR A 97 -11.85 -1.07 15.82
CA TYR A 97 -10.95 -1.89 15.03
C TYR A 97 -11.40 -3.36 15.05
N ARG A 98 -11.68 -3.89 16.24
CA ARG A 98 -12.13 -5.29 16.39
C ARG A 98 -13.40 -5.57 15.62
N GLN A 99 -14.36 -4.65 15.58
CA GLN A 99 -15.58 -4.79 14.78
C GLN A 99 -15.29 -4.88 13.28
N PHE A 100 -14.41 -4.00 12.75
CA PHE A 100 -13.98 -4.08 11.36
C PHE A 100 -13.24 -5.38 11.06
N ALA A 101 -12.32 -5.80 11.94
CA ALA A 101 -11.57 -7.03 11.78
C ALA A 101 -12.51 -8.25 11.74
N THR A 102 -13.48 -8.34 12.65
CA THR A 102 -14.48 -9.43 12.65
C THR A 102 -15.29 -9.45 11.36
N ALA A 103 -15.86 -8.31 10.95
CA ALA A 103 -16.66 -8.24 9.73
C ALA A 103 -15.82 -8.59 8.48
N PHE A 104 -14.57 -8.14 8.42
CA PHE A 104 -13.65 -8.48 7.35
C PHE A 104 -13.36 -9.98 7.29
N ILE A 105 -13.07 -10.61 8.43
CA ILE A 105 -12.82 -12.06 8.53
C ILE A 105 -14.01 -12.88 8.04
N GLU A 106 -15.23 -12.46 8.36
CA GLU A 106 -16.44 -13.12 7.91
C GLU A 106 -16.57 -13.08 6.38
N VAL A 107 -16.36 -11.92 5.78
CA VAL A 107 -16.44 -11.73 4.33
C VAL A 107 -15.31 -12.46 3.58
N GLU A 108 -14.09 -12.44 4.12
CA GLU A 108 -12.95 -13.18 3.56
C GLU A 108 -13.22 -14.68 3.43
N LYS A 109 -13.90 -15.27 4.43
CA LYS A 109 -14.28 -16.68 4.38
C LYS A 109 -15.28 -16.97 3.26
N LEU A 110 -16.17 -16.02 2.96
CA LEU A 110 -17.17 -16.15 1.89
C LEU A 110 -16.53 -16.21 0.50
N ILE A 111 -15.37 -15.58 0.28
CA ILE A 111 -14.62 -15.68 -0.98
C ILE A 111 -14.31 -17.14 -1.35
N VAL A 112 -14.07 -17.98 -0.33
CA VAL A 112 -13.74 -19.41 -0.51
C VAL A 112 -14.98 -20.29 -0.41
N SER A 113 -15.92 -20.00 0.51
CA SER A 113 -17.07 -20.86 0.76
C SER A 113 -18.26 -20.64 -0.17
N ASP A 114 -18.43 -19.43 -0.72
CA ASP A 114 -19.47 -19.08 -1.69
C ASP A 114 -18.83 -18.64 -3.01
N THR A 115 -18.28 -19.61 -3.73
CA THR A 115 -17.51 -19.36 -4.95
C THR A 115 -18.33 -18.75 -6.09
N SER A 116 -19.66 -18.92 -6.06
CA SER A 116 -20.58 -18.29 -7.02
C SER A 116 -20.59 -16.77 -6.94
N ASN A 117 -20.39 -16.21 -5.74
CA ASN A 117 -20.41 -14.78 -5.48
C ASN A 117 -19.04 -14.27 -4.99
N ALA A 118 -17.97 -15.00 -5.30
CA ALA A 118 -16.63 -14.70 -4.77
C ALA A 118 -16.14 -13.29 -5.14
N LEU A 119 -16.52 -12.78 -6.32
CA LEU A 119 -16.14 -11.44 -6.76
C LEU A 119 -16.84 -10.36 -5.93
N GLU A 120 -18.12 -10.53 -5.65
CA GLU A 120 -18.92 -9.66 -4.79
C GLU A 120 -18.36 -9.64 -3.37
N HIS A 121 -18.11 -10.83 -2.79
CA HIS A 121 -17.50 -10.97 -1.47
C HIS A 121 -16.12 -10.34 -1.41
N TYR A 122 -15.29 -10.55 -2.43
CA TYR A 122 -13.98 -9.91 -2.54
C TYR A 122 -14.10 -8.38 -2.56
N ASN A 123 -15.00 -7.82 -3.37
CA ASN A 123 -15.22 -6.38 -3.41
C ASN A 123 -15.77 -5.83 -2.08
N GLN A 124 -16.59 -6.61 -1.37
CA GLN A 124 -17.04 -6.29 -0.03
C GLN A 124 -15.87 -6.26 0.97
N ALA A 125 -14.94 -7.21 0.90
CA ALA A 125 -13.73 -7.22 1.72
C ALA A 125 -12.87 -5.97 1.45
N ILE A 126 -12.65 -5.61 0.18
CA ILE A 126 -11.92 -4.38 -0.20
C ILE A 126 -12.62 -3.11 0.33
N ASN A 127 -13.96 -3.06 0.31
CA ASN A 127 -14.69 -1.94 0.88
C ASN A 127 -14.49 -1.84 2.40
N LEU A 128 -14.51 -2.97 3.12
CA LEU A 128 -14.22 -3.00 4.56
C LEU A 128 -12.79 -2.54 4.87
N CYS A 129 -11.80 -2.91 4.03
CA CYS A 129 -10.45 -2.36 4.13
C CYS A 129 -10.47 -0.81 4.05
N ILE A 130 -11.16 -0.26 3.04
CA ILE A 130 -11.26 1.19 2.85
C ILE A 130 -11.95 1.86 4.05
N SER A 131 -13.07 1.31 4.52
CA SER A 131 -13.81 1.87 5.66
C SER A 131 -12.99 1.86 6.95
N CYS A 132 -12.27 0.77 7.23
CA CYS A 132 -11.37 0.71 8.37
C CYS A 132 -10.25 1.76 8.23
N HIS A 133 -9.63 1.87 7.06
CA HIS A 133 -8.55 2.83 6.81
C HIS A 133 -8.99 4.31 6.78
N GLN A 134 -10.28 4.58 6.58
CA GLN A 134 -10.84 5.93 6.72
C GLN A 134 -10.96 6.37 8.19
N ILE A 135 -11.03 5.40 9.12
CA ILE A 135 -11.34 5.67 10.54
C ILE A 135 -10.14 5.42 11.45
N LYS A 136 -9.37 4.35 11.22
CA LYS A 136 -8.33 3.87 12.14
C LYS A 136 -6.93 4.31 11.78
N CYS A 137 -6.47 3.85 10.64
CA CYS A 137 -5.14 4.17 10.16
C CYS A 137 -5.28 4.67 8.74
N THR A 138 -4.94 5.92 8.49
CA THR A 138 -4.98 6.57 7.16
C THR A 138 -3.89 6.04 6.23
N GLY A 139 -3.73 4.72 6.18
CA GLY A 139 -2.90 4.00 5.23
C GLY A 139 -3.25 4.36 3.78
N PRO A 140 -2.57 3.77 2.79
CA PRO A 140 -2.65 4.25 1.42
C PRO A 140 -3.96 3.84 0.74
N ILE A 141 -5.08 4.50 1.09
CA ILE A 141 -6.42 4.29 0.50
C ILE A 141 -6.38 4.30 -1.04
N PRO A 142 -5.62 5.18 -1.73
CA PRO A 142 -5.49 5.12 -3.18
C PRO A 142 -4.92 3.79 -3.71
N ARG A 143 -4.02 3.12 -2.96
CA ARG A 143 -3.52 1.78 -3.32
C ARG A 143 -4.61 0.72 -3.13
N ILE A 144 -5.35 0.78 -2.03
CA ILE A 144 -6.41 -0.18 -1.70
C ILE A 144 -7.54 -0.11 -2.74
N LYS A 145 -7.95 1.10 -3.17
CA LYS A 145 -8.98 1.28 -4.20
C LYS A 145 -8.65 0.57 -5.52
N LYS A 146 -7.37 0.46 -5.88
CA LYS A 146 -6.94 -0.27 -7.09
C LYS A 146 -7.17 -1.79 -7.02
N LEU A 147 -7.42 -2.33 -5.83
CA LEU A 147 -7.77 -3.74 -5.63
C LEU A 147 -9.22 -4.05 -6.00
N LYS A 148 -10.12 -3.07 -6.12
CA LYS A 148 -11.50 -3.34 -6.55
C LYS A 148 -11.52 -3.92 -7.98
N ILE A 149 -12.44 -4.83 -8.21
CA ILE A 149 -12.75 -5.39 -9.53
C ILE A 149 -14.05 -4.73 -10.00
N PRO A 150 -14.09 -4.09 -11.18
CA PRO A 150 -15.34 -3.60 -11.75
C PRO A 150 -16.33 -4.76 -11.96
N ILE A 151 -17.58 -4.58 -11.52
CA ILE A 151 -18.67 -5.53 -11.82
C ILE A 151 -19.30 -5.08 -13.15
N PRO A 152 -19.48 -6.00 -14.12
CA PRO A 152 -20.14 -5.69 -15.39
C PRO A 152 -21.62 -5.32 -15.24
#